data_AF-A0A377LP38-F1
#
_entry.id   AF-A0A377LP38-F1
#
_cell.length_a   1.000
_cell.length_b   1.000
_cell.length_c   1.000
_cell.angle_alpha   90.00
_cell.angle_beta   90.00
_cell.angle_gamma   90.00
#
_symmetry.space_group_name_H-M   'P 1'
#
loop_
_entity.id
_entity.type
_entity.pdbx_description
1 polymer ?
#
loop_
_entity_poly.entity_id
_entity_poly.type
_entity_poly.pdbx_seq_one_letter_code
_entity_poly.pdbx_strand_id
1 'polypeptide(L)'
;MNTSTQALHADIPRQRWLRIIPPILIACIISYMDRVNIAFAMPGGMDEELGISATMAGLAGGIFFIGYLFLQVPGGKIAVHGSGKKFIGWSLVAWAVISVLTGLVTSQYQLLVLRFLLGVAEGGMLPVVLTMISNWFPDAERGRANAIVIMFVPIAGIITAPLSGWIITALDWRWLFIIEGLMSIVVLVLWAFTVYDRPQEARWISEAEKKLSGQNPGRRTAGHCR
;
A
#
# COMPACT_ATOMS: atom_id res chain seq x y z
N MET A 1 11.56 33.63 -33.20
CA MET A 1 11.33 32.32 -32.55
C MET A 1 11.98 32.40 -31.17
N ASN A 2 11.17 32.49 -30.12
CA ASN A 2 11.60 32.89 -28.77
C ASN A 2 12.43 31.80 -28.07
N THR A 3 13.63 32.20 -27.65
CA THR A 3 14.56 31.47 -26.77
C THR A 3 13.95 31.11 -25.41
N SER A 4 12.82 31.74 -25.04
CA SER A 4 12.10 31.53 -23.78
C SER A 4 11.38 30.18 -23.67
N THR A 5 11.15 29.48 -24.77
CA THR A 5 10.45 28.17 -24.75
C THR A 5 11.39 26.99 -24.52
N GLN A 6 12.69 27.14 -24.81
CA GLN A 6 13.68 26.06 -24.64
C GLN A 6 14.13 25.85 -23.19
N ALA A 7 14.04 26.88 -22.33
CA ALA A 7 14.39 26.77 -20.91
C ALA A 7 13.34 26.02 -20.06
N LEU A 8 12.16 25.72 -20.62
CA LEU A 8 11.09 24.97 -19.95
C LEU A 8 11.28 23.45 -19.99
N HIS A 9 12.28 22.96 -20.73
CA HIS A 9 12.76 21.56 -20.66
C HIS A 9 13.92 21.43 -19.66
N ALA A 10 13.89 22.19 -18.56
CA ALA A 10 14.74 21.89 -17.42
C ALA A 10 14.33 20.49 -16.92
N ASP A 11 15.22 19.52 -17.12
CA ASP A 11 15.18 18.14 -16.63
C ASP A 11 14.19 17.97 -15.46
N ILE A 12 12.97 17.52 -15.73
CA ILE A 12 12.07 17.11 -14.65
C ILE A 12 12.69 15.82 -14.09
N PRO A 13 13.36 15.83 -12.93
CA PRO A 13 14.45 14.89 -12.74
C PRO A 13 13.91 13.47 -12.55
N ARG A 14 14.61 12.49 -13.13
CA ARG A 14 14.47 11.05 -12.81
C ARG A 14 14.40 10.77 -11.30
N GLN A 15 14.86 11.72 -10.46
CA GLN A 15 14.78 11.70 -9.01
C GLN A 15 13.37 11.50 -8.45
N ARG A 16 12.29 11.98 -9.10
CA ARG A 16 10.90 11.69 -8.66
C ARG A 16 10.55 10.21 -8.76
N TRP A 17 11.03 9.57 -9.82
CA TRP A 17 10.85 8.13 -10.04
C TRP A 17 11.53 7.33 -8.93
N LEU A 18 12.72 7.76 -8.50
CA LEU A 18 13.49 7.08 -7.45
C LEU A 18 13.04 7.40 -6.01
N ARG A 19 12.36 8.53 -5.78
CA ARG A 19 11.94 8.96 -4.43
C ARG A 19 10.51 8.60 -4.09
N ILE A 20 9.61 8.52 -5.07
CA ILE A 20 8.18 8.31 -4.85
C ILE A 20 7.78 6.85 -5.12
N ILE A 21 8.28 6.26 -6.20
CA ILE A 21 7.89 4.90 -6.58
C ILE A 21 8.37 3.86 -5.56
N PRO A 22 9.65 3.84 -5.11
CA PRO A 22 10.11 2.78 -4.22
C PRO A 22 9.38 2.72 -2.88
N PRO A 23 9.13 3.82 -2.14
CA PRO A 23 8.36 3.76 -0.90
C PRO A 23 6.93 3.26 -1.10
N ILE A 24 6.26 3.68 -2.18
CA ILE A 24 4.92 3.19 -2.55
C ILE A 24 4.97 1.71 -2.88
N LEU A 25 5.94 1.29 -3.69
CA LEU A 25 6.10 -0.10 -4.09
C LEU A 25 6.36 -1.00 -2.88
N ILE A 26 7.22 -0.58 -1.95
CA ILE A 26 7.49 -1.30 -0.69
C ILE A 26 6.22 -1.42 0.15
N ALA A 27 5.46 -0.33 0.34
CA ALA A 27 4.21 -0.38 1.09
C ALA A 27 3.17 -1.31 0.43
N CYS A 28 3.07 -1.31 -0.91
CA CYS A 28 2.20 -2.22 -1.64
C CYS A 28 2.66 -3.68 -1.56
N ILE A 29 3.98 -3.93 -1.57
CA ILE A 29 4.54 -5.27 -1.36
C ILE A 29 4.13 -5.79 0.01
N ILE A 30 4.40 -5.03 1.09
CA ILE A 30 4.04 -5.42 2.46
C ILE A 30 2.54 -5.71 2.58
N SER A 31 1.67 -4.83 2.07
CA SER A 31 0.23 -5.09 2.08
C SER A 31 -0.14 -6.38 1.33
N TYR A 32 0.53 -6.68 0.22
CA TYR A 32 0.28 -7.93 -0.48
C TYR A 32 0.81 -9.15 0.28
N MET A 33 1.91 -9.00 1.04
CA MET A 33 2.40 -10.05 1.93
C MET A 33 1.31 -10.42 2.93
N ASP A 34 0.83 -9.46 3.74
CA ASP A 34 -0.22 -9.69 4.76
C ASP A 34 -1.42 -10.48 4.22
N ARG A 35 -1.81 -10.19 2.97
CA ARG A 35 -2.86 -10.92 2.25
C ARG A 35 -2.54 -12.39 2.00
N VAL A 36 -1.37 -12.69 1.44
CA VAL A 36 -1.03 -14.04 0.97
C VAL A 36 -0.45 -14.94 2.07
N ASN A 37 0.02 -14.38 3.19
CA ASN A 37 0.72 -15.19 4.21
C ASN A 37 -0.08 -16.29 4.85
N ILE A 38 -1.41 -16.17 4.91
CA ILE A 38 -2.27 -17.25 5.39
C ILE A 38 -2.16 -18.52 4.58
N ALA A 39 -1.91 -18.40 3.27
CA ALA A 39 -1.80 -19.54 2.38
C ALA A 39 -0.53 -20.36 2.67
N PHE A 40 0.48 -19.74 3.29
CA PHE A 40 1.69 -20.43 3.75
C PHE A 40 1.55 -20.87 5.21
N ALA A 41 0.95 -20.04 6.07
CA ALA A 41 0.76 -20.35 7.48
C ALA A 41 -0.15 -21.56 7.70
N MET A 42 -1.24 -21.70 6.92
CA MET A 42 -2.18 -22.82 6.99
C MET A 42 -1.48 -24.18 6.89
N PRO A 43 -0.81 -24.54 5.78
CA PRO A 43 -0.07 -25.80 5.69
C PRO A 43 1.21 -25.83 6.54
N GLY A 44 1.59 -24.69 7.15
CA GLY A 44 2.73 -24.55 8.04
C GLY A 44 2.44 -24.88 9.51
N GLY A 45 1.31 -25.52 9.82
CA GLY A 45 0.93 -25.97 11.17
C GLY A 45 -0.21 -25.16 11.82
N MET A 46 -0.67 -24.08 11.20
CA MET A 46 -1.76 -23.26 11.72
C MET A 46 -3.11 -24.00 11.68
N ASP A 47 -3.32 -24.86 10.69
CA ASP A 47 -4.57 -25.63 10.55
C ASP A 47 -4.72 -26.72 11.61
N GLU A 48 -3.65 -27.46 11.90
CA GLU A 48 -3.58 -28.47 12.95
C GLU A 48 -3.76 -27.84 14.35
N GLU A 49 -3.06 -26.72 14.63
CA GLU A 49 -3.10 -26.08 15.95
C GLU A 49 -4.46 -25.43 16.26
N LEU A 50 -5.10 -24.81 15.27
CA LEU A 50 -6.37 -24.10 15.46
C LEU A 50 -7.61 -24.93 15.09
N GLY A 51 -7.41 -26.17 14.63
CA GLY A 51 -8.47 -27.05 14.16
C GLY A 51 -9.25 -26.47 12.97
N ILE A 52 -8.53 -25.87 12.01
CA ILE A 52 -9.14 -25.23 10.85
C ILE A 52 -9.58 -26.29 9.85
N SER A 53 -10.89 -26.39 9.62
CA SER A 53 -11.43 -27.21 8.53
C SER A 53 -11.20 -26.55 7.17
N ALA A 54 -11.26 -27.34 6.08
CA ALA A 54 -11.15 -26.81 4.72
C ALA A 54 -12.18 -25.69 4.44
N THR A 55 -13.40 -25.81 4.97
CA THR A 55 -14.43 -24.77 4.89
C THR A 55 -14.00 -23.48 5.57
N MET A 56 -13.42 -23.58 6.77
CA MET A 56 -12.93 -22.42 7.52
C MET A 56 -11.71 -21.78 6.88
N ALA A 57 -10.83 -22.58 6.26
CA ALA A 57 -9.73 -22.08 5.47
C ALA A 57 -10.22 -21.24 4.27
N GLY A 58 -11.20 -21.75 3.52
CA GLY A 58 -11.87 -21.01 2.45
C GLY A 58 -12.53 -19.72 2.95
N LEU A 59 -13.20 -19.78 4.11
CA LEU A 59 -13.83 -18.61 4.72
C LEU A 59 -12.80 -17.56 5.15
N ALA A 60 -11.66 -17.97 5.73
CA ALA A 60 -10.60 -17.05 6.14
C ALA A 60 -9.96 -16.33 4.94
N GLY A 61 -9.86 -17.00 3.78
CA GLY A 61 -9.46 -16.35 2.53
C GLY A 61 -10.52 -15.41 1.96
N GLY A 62 -11.80 -15.79 2.03
CA GLY A 62 -12.91 -15.03 1.45
C GLY A 62 -13.34 -13.80 2.27
N ILE A 63 -13.37 -13.90 3.60
CA ILE A 63 -13.88 -12.84 4.49
C ILE A 63 -13.07 -11.54 4.39
N PHE A 64 -11.79 -11.65 4.07
CA PHE A 64 -10.91 -10.52 3.76
C PHE A 64 -11.51 -9.62 2.67
N PHE A 65 -12.00 -10.22 1.57
CA PHE A 65 -12.56 -9.46 0.46
C PHE A 65 -13.88 -8.77 0.83
N ILE A 66 -14.66 -9.35 1.74
CA ILE A 66 -15.87 -8.70 2.27
C ILE A 66 -15.48 -7.43 3.03
N GLY A 67 -14.48 -7.51 3.92
CA GLY A 67 -13.95 -6.33 4.62
C GLY A 67 -13.41 -5.27 3.66
N TYR A 68 -12.70 -5.71 2.62
CA TYR A 68 -12.10 -4.85 1.59
C TYR A 68 -13.13 -3.94 0.90
N LEU A 69 -14.36 -4.43 0.66
CA LEU A 69 -15.42 -3.65 0.02
C LEU A 69 -15.83 -2.42 0.82
N PHE A 70 -15.77 -2.46 2.16
CA PHE A 70 -16.23 -1.37 3.02
C PHE A 70 -15.43 -0.09 2.84
N LEU A 71 -14.08 -0.19 2.77
CA LEU A 71 -13.21 0.99 2.58
C LEU A 71 -12.87 1.28 1.12
N GLN A 72 -13.33 0.47 0.16
CA GLN A 72 -13.06 0.74 -1.25
C GLN A 72 -13.72 2.04 -1.73
N VAL A 73 -15.00 2.25 -1.39
CA VAL A 73 -15.75 3.48 -1.76
C VAL A 73 -15.32 4.71 -0.94
N PRO A 74 -15.25 4.64 0.42
CA PRO A 74 -14.74 5.75 1.24
C PRO A 74 -13.27 6.07 0.97
N GLY A 75 -12.44 5.05 0.74
CA GLY A 75 -11.02 5.19 0.39
C GLY A 75 -10.85 5.98 -0.90
N GLY A 76 -11.71 5.76 -1.90
CA GLY A 76 -11.75 6.60 -3.11
C GLY A 76 -12.05 8.07 -2.82
N LYS A 77 -12.98 8.38 -1.90
CA LYS A 77 -13.26 9.77 -1.49
C LYS A 77 -12.07 10.41 -0.78
N ILE A 78 -11.42 9.67 0.13
CA ILE A 78 -10.21 10.10 0.85
C ILE A 78 -9.05 10.29 -0.12
N ALA A 79 -8.92 9.43 -1.13
CA ALA A 79 -7.88 9.57 -2.15
C ALA A 79 -7.99 10.90 -2.90
N VAL A 80 -9.21 11.34 -3.22
CA VAL A 80 -9.45 12.57 -3.99
C VAL A 80 -9.33 13.83 -3.13
N HIS A 81 -9.87 13.83 -1.91
CA HIS A 81 -10.03 15.04 -1.08
C HIS A 81 -9.11 15.09 0.14
N GLY A 82 -8.55 13.96 0.55
CA GLY A 82 -7.73 13.81 1.73
C GLY A 82 -6.23 13.76 1.44
N SER A 83 -5.49 13.20 2.40
CA SER A 83 -4.05 12.97 2.36
C SER A 83 -3.79 11.48 2.18
N GLY A 84 -3.17 11.10 1.06
CA GLY A 84 -2.82 9.71 0.79
C GLY A 84 -1.71 9.21 1.71
N LYS A 85 -0.74 10.09 2.06
CA LYS A 85 0.31 9.82 3.03
C LYS A 85 -0.26 9.42 4.39
N LYS A 86 -1.23 10.18 4.91
CA LYS A 86 -1.87 9.89 6.19
C LYS A 86 -2.68 8.60 6.12
N PHE A 87 -3.43 8.38 5.03
CA PHE A 87 -4.21 7.16 4.86
C PHE A 87 -3.32 5.92 4.88
N ILE A 88 -2.30 5.87 4.02
CA ILE A 88 -1.36 4.73 3.97
C ILE A 88 -0.58 4.60 5.29
N GLY A 89 -0.21 5.71 5.94
CA GLY A 89 0.42 5.67 7.25
C GLY A 89 -0.47 5.02 8.32
N TRP A 90 -1.75 5.38 8.40
CA TRP A 90 -2.70 4.74 9.31
C TRP A 90 -2.97 3.29 8.94
N SER A 91 -3.04 2.97 7.64
CA SER A 91 -3.14 1.58 7.18
C SER A 91 -1.93 0.75 7.58
N LEU A 92 -0.70 1.26 7.45
CA LEU A 92 0.52 0.58 7.89
C LEU A 92 0.53 0.30 9.40
N VAL A 93 0.03 1.23 10.22
CA VAL A 93 -0.18 0.99 11.67
C VAL A 93 -1.21 -0.13 11.89
N ALA A 94 -2.34 -0.07 11.19
CA ALA A 94 -3.40 -1.08 11.33
C ALA A 94 -2.90 -2.47 10.90
N TRP A 95 -2.20 -2.57 9.77
CA TRP A 95 -1.60 -3.82 9.27
C TRP A 95 -0.59 -4.37 10.26
N ALA A 96 0.31 -3.54 10.79
CA ALA A 96 1.27 -3.96 11.81
C ALA A 96 0.58 -4.56 13.05
N VAL A 97 -0.42 -3.86 13.59
CA VAL A 97 -1.16 -4.33 14.77
C VAL A 97 -1.92 -5.62 14.48
N ILE A 98 -2.66 -5.67 13.37
CA ILE A 98 -3.46 -6.84 13.00
C ILE A 98 -2.56 -8.05 12.72
N SER A 99 -1.41 -7.86 12.07
CA SER A 99 -0.44 -8.93 11.79
C SER A 99 0.13 -9.50 13.09
N VAL A 100 0.63 -8.66 14.00
CA VAL A 100 1.10 -9.13 15.33
C VAL A 100 0.00 -9.86 16.10
N LEU A 101 -1.24 -9.33 16.12
CA LEU A 101 -2.38 -9.99 16.76
C LEU A 101 -2.71 -11.33 16.10
N THR A 102 -2.52 -11.45 14.78
CA THR A 102 -2.74 -12.71 14.04
C THR A 102 -1.73 -13.77 14.48
N GLY A 103 -0.49 -13.41 14.78
CA GLY A 103 0.50 -14.34 15.33
C GLY A 103 0.16 -14.86 16.74
N LEU A 104 -0.74 -14.17 17.45
CA LEU A 104 -1.14 -14.51 18.83
C LEU A 104 -2.51 -15.21 18.92
N VAL A 105 -3.15 -15.53 17.78
CA VAL A 105 -4.48 -16.15 17.79
C VAL A 105 -4.44 -17.56 18.36
N THR A 106 -5.47 -17.91 19.11
CA THR A 106 -5.65 -19.26 19.68
C THR A 106 -6.93 -19.92 19.20
N SER A 107 -7.73 -19.22 18.38
CA SER A 107 -8.98 -19.74 17.83
C SER A 107 -9.18 -19.32 16.37
N GLN A 108 -9.75 -20.23 15.58
CA GLN A 108 -10.17 -19.97 14.20
C GLN A 108 -11.12 -18.77 14.06
N TYR A 109 -11.97 -18.48 15.06
CA TYR A 109 -12.87 -17.32 15.00
C TYR A 109 -12.12 -15.99 15.19
N GLN A 110 -11.09 -15.96 16.04
CA GLN A 110 -10.22 -14.78 16.18
C GLN A 110 -9.50 -14.49 14.86
N LEU A 111 -9.04 -15.54 14.18
CA LEU A 111 -8.45 -15.43 12.85
C LEU A 111 -9.44 -14.79 11.85
N LEU A 112 -10.69 -15.26 11.80
CA LEU A 112 -11.70 -14.69 10.89
C LEU A 112 -11.97 -13.21 11.17
N VAL A 113 -12.06 -12.81 12.43
CA VAL A 113 -12.26 -11.41 12.82
C VAL A 113 -11.06 -10.56 12.39
N LEU A 114 -9.84 -11.00 12.68
CA LEU A 114 -8.62 -10.28 12.27
C LEU A 114 -8.49 -10.20 10.74
N ARG A 115 -8.89 -11.26 10.01
CA ARG A 115 -8.93 -11.30 8.55
C ARG A 115 -9.90 -10.28 7.98
N PHE A 116 -11.08 -10.17 8.57
CA PHE A 116 -12.06 -9.16 8.21
C PHE A 116 -11.52 -7.74 8.44
N LEU A 117 -10.95 -7.49 9.62
CA LEU A 117 -10.37 -6.19 9.98
C LEU A 117 -9.20 -5.81 9.07
N LEU A 118 -8.35 -6.78 8.70
CA LEU A 118 -7.27 -6.58 7.73
C LEU A 118 -7.83 -6.14 6.38
N GLY A 119 -8.87 -6.82 5.90
CA GLY A 119 -9.60 -6.47 4.69
C GLY A 119 -10.11 -5.03 4.73
N VAL A 120 -10.79 -4.66 5.83
CA VAL A 120 -11.25 -3.28 6.04
C VAL A 120 -10.07 -2.30 5.95
N ALA A 121 -8.95 -2.56 6.64
CA ALA A 121 -7.79 -1.67 6.64
C ALA A 121 -7.10 -1.53 5.26
N GLU A 122 -7.10 -2.59 4.44
CA GLU A 122 -6.51 -2.59 3.09
C GLU A 122 -7.40 -1.97 2.00
N GLY A 123 -8.72 -1.96 2.18
CA GLY A 123 -9.71 -1.66 1.12
C GLY A 123 -9.46 -0.39 0.32
N GLY A 124 -8.94 0.67 0.97
CA GLY A 124 -8.68 1.96 0.35
C GLY A 124 -7.27 2.14 -0.24
N MET A 125 -6.35 1.17 -0.08
CA MET A 125 -4.95 1.35 -0.48
C MET A 125 -4.81 1.65 -1.97
N LEU A 126 -5.38 0.80 -2.85
CA LEU A 126 -5.23 0.95 -4.29
C LEU A 126 -5.73 2.30 -4.83
N PRO A 127 -6.97 2.78 -4.54
CA PRO A 127 -7.41 4.07 -5.05
C PRO A 127 -6.55 5.22 -4.51
N VAL A 128 -6.07 5.13 -3.26
CA VAL A 128 -5.17 6.12 -2.66
C VAL A 128 -3.82 6.15 -3.39
N VAL A 129 -3.20 4.99 -3.59
CA VAL A 129 -1.91 4.88 -4.29
C VAL A 129 -2.00 5.42 -5.73
N LEU A 130 -3.03 5.03 -6.48
CA LEU A 130 -3.22 5.52 -7.85
C LEU A 130 -3.43 7.05 -7.90
N THR A 131 -4.10 7.62 -6.90
CA THR A 131 -4.28 9.07 -6.80
C THR A 131 -2.98 9.77 -6.40
N MET A 132 -2.18 9.17 -5.52
CA MET A 132 -0.83 9.68 -5.21
C MET A 132 0.03 9.72 -6.47
N ILE A 133 0.13 8.62 -7.22
CA ILE A 133 0.86 8.62 -8.51
C ILE A 133 0.31 9.69 -9.46
N SER A 134 -1.01 9.87 -9.49
CA SER A 134 -1.64 10.90 -10.32
C SER A 134 -1.26 12.32 -9.93
N ASN A 135 -1.01 12.59 -8.64
CA ASN A 135 -0.56 13.89 -8.15
C ASN A 135 0.92 14.19 -8.45
N TRP A 136 1.75 13.15 -8.60
CA TRP A 136 3.20 13.27 -8.77
C TRP A 136 3.68 13.15 -10.23
N PHE A 137 2.93 12.46 -11.08
CA PHE A 137 3.31 12.18 -12.47
C PHE A 137 2.34 12.83 -13.47
N PRO A 138 2.86 13.48 -14.53
CA PRO A 138 2.05 14.02 -15.61
C PRO A 138 1.39 12.89 -16.41
N ASP A 139 0.30 13.20 -17.12
CA ASP A 139 -0.52 12.18 -17.81
C ASP A 139 0.28 11.32 -18.80
N ALA A 140 1.29 11.90 -19.48
CA ALA A 140 2.18 11.19 -20.40
C ALA A 140 3.04 10.10 -19.72
N GLU A 141 3.37 10.26 -18.45
CA GLU A 141 4.21 9.32 -17.68
C GLU A 141 3.42 8.46 -16.69
N ARG A 142 2.20 8.87 -16.34
CA ARG A 142 1.36 8.23 -15.32
C ARG A 142 1.09 6.76 -15.62
N GLY A 143 0.83 6.42 -16.89
CA GLY A 143 0.60 5.03 -17.29
C GLY A 143 1.78 4.11 -16.95
N ARG A 144 3.01 4.57 -17.23
CA ARG A 144 4.24 3.83 -16.91
C ARG A 144 4.49 3.76 -15.41
N ALA A 145 4.25 4.85 -14.67
CA ALA A 145 4.37 4.85 -13.20
C ALA A 145 3.40 3.86 -12.54
N ASN A 146 2.13 3.85 -12.96
CA ASN A 146 1.13 2.89 -12.48
C ASN A 146 1.51 1.45 -12.82
N ALA A 147 1.98 1.19 -14.04
CA ALA A 147 2.45 -0.13 -14.45
C ALA A 147 3.57 -0.63 -13.54
N ILE A 148 4.55 0.22 -13.20
CA ILE A 148 5.63 -0.15 -12.27
C ILE A 148 5.09 -0.45 -10.88
N VAL A 149 4.20 0.38 -10.36
CA VAL A 149 3.61 0.14 -9.04
C VAL A 149 2.87 -1.19 -9.02
N ILE A 150 2.02 -1.49 -10.02
CA ILE A 150 1.25 -2.74 -10.11
C ILE A 150 2.14 -4.00 -10.14
N MET A 151 3.42 -3.90 -10.56
CA MET A 151 4.36 -5.01 -10.45
C MET A 151 4.62 -5.45 -8.99
N PHE A 152 4.12 -4.73 -7.98
CA PHE A 152 4.19 -5.17 -6.58
C PHE A 152 3.62 -6.57 -6.39
N VAL A 153 2.58 -6.98 -7.13
CA VAL A 153 1.94 -8.30 -6.96
C VAL A 153 2.90 -9.46 -7.24
N PRO A 154 3.50 -9.60 -8.44
CA PRO A 154 4.45 -10.66 -8.70
C PRO A 154 5.74 -10.53 -7.88
N ILE A 155 6.21 -9.30 -7.63
CA ILE A 155 7.41 -9.08 -6.81
C ILE A 155 7.18 -9.55 -5.39
N ALA A 156 6.05 -9.19 -4.78
CA ALA A 156 5.67 -9.64 -3.46
C ALA A 156 5.57 -11.16 -3.44
N GLY A 157 4.88 -11.81 -4.38
CA GLY A 157 4.81 -13.27 -4.44
C GLY A 157 6.17 -13.97 -4.47
N ILE A 158 7.12 -13.44 -5.25
CA ILE A 158 8.50 -13.97 -5.33
C ILE A 158 9.25 -13.83 -4.00
N ILE A 159 8.99 -12.76 -3.24
CA ILE A 159 9.65 -12.50 -1.95
C ILE A 159 8.97 -13.26 -0.81
N THR A 160 7.63 -13.22 -0.76
CA THR A 160 6.83 -13.83 0.32
C THR A 160 7.03 -15.33 0.36
N ALA A 161 6.90 -16.04 -0.76
CA ALA A 161 6.95 -17.50 -0.75
C ALA A 161 8.23 -18.08 -0.08
N PRO A 162 9.46 -17.69 -0.47
CA PRO A 162 10.67 -18.18 0.18
C PRO A 162 10.84 -17.63 1.60
N LEU A 163 10.47 -16.37 1.86
CA LEU A 163 10.60 -15.77 3.18
C LEU A 163 9.68 -16.48 4.19
N SER A 164 8.41 -16.68 3.84
CA SER A 164 7.42 -17.35 4.69
C SER A 164 7.80 -18.81 4.92
N GLY A 165 8.24 -19.52 3.88
CA GLY A 165 8.73 -20.89 4.01
C GLY A 165 9.94 -20.99 4.95
N TRP A 166 10.90 -20.08 4.84
CA TRP A 166 12.05 -20.04 5.74
C TRP A 166 11.66 -19.74 7.19
N ILE A 167 10.78 -18.77 7.43
CA ILE A 167 10.33 -18.42 8.79
C ILE A 167 9.56 -19.58 9.43
N ILE A 168 8.64 -20.21 8.69
CA ILE A 168 7.84 -21.33 9.19
C ILE A 168 8.75 -22.51 9.56
N THR A 169 9.74 -22.82 8.72
CA THR A 169 10.65 -23.95 8.97
C THR A 169 11.64 -23.69 10.11
N ALA A 170 12.09 -22.45 10.29
CA ALA A 170 13.07 -22.10 11.32
C ALA A 170 12.44 -21.79 12.69
N LEU A 171 11.22 -21.26 12.71
CA LEU A 171 10.54 -20.78 13.91
C LEU A 171 9.15 -21.41 14.03
N ASP A 172 8.13 -20.79 13.43
CA ASP A 172 6.73 -21.22 13.43
C ASP A 172 5.89 -20.24 12.56
N TRP A 173 4.65 -20.63 12.22
CA TRP A 173 3.66 -19.75 11.57
C TRP A 173 3.31 -18.52 12.41
N ARG A 174 3.38 -18.62 13.75
CA ARG A 174 3.14 -17.46 14.63
C ARG A 174 4.17 -16.35 14.40
N TRP A 175 5.43 -16.74 14.26
CA TRP A 175 6.53 -15.82 14.02
C TRP A 175 6.47 -15.19 12.62
N LEU A 176 5.88 -15.87 11.64
CA LEU A 176 5.62 -15.28 10.32
C LEU A 176 4.85 -13.96 10.45
N PHE A 177 3.72 -13.98 11.15
CA PHE A 177 2.88 -12.79 11.32
C PHE A 177 3.52 -11.73 12.25
N ILE A 178 4.26 -12.16 13.28
CA ILE A 178 4.94 -11.21 14.18
C ILE A 178 6.07 -10.47 13.46
N ILE A 179 6.90 -11.19 12.71
CA ILE A 179 8.01 -10.60 11.93
C ILE A 179 7.46 -9.66 10.86
N GLU A 180 6.35 -10.02 10.21
CA GLU A 180 5.71 -9.17 9.22
C GLU A 180 5.11 -7.91 9.81
N GLY A 181 4.43 -8.03 10.95
CA GLY A 181 3.97 -6.86 11.69
C GLY A 181 5.13 -5.92 12.03
N LEU A 182 6.29 -6.45 12.42
CA LEU A 182 7.50 -5.65 12.65
C LEU A 182 8.05 -5.01 11.36
N MET A 183 8.06 -5.73 10.24
CA MET A 183 8.44 -5.19 8.94
C MET A 183 7.51 -4.02 8.54
N SER A 184 6.21 -4.13 8.78
CA SER A 184 5.23 -3.05 8.56
C SER A 184 5.54 -1.82 9.40
N ILE A 185 6.01 -1.97 10.65
CA ILE A 185 6.46 -0.84 11.49
C ILE A 185 7.71 -0.18 10.90
N VAL A 186 8.69 -0.97 10.43
CA VAL A 186 9.89 -0.43 9.78
C VAL A 186 9.50 0.38 8.54
N VAL A 187 8.59 -0.16 7.71
CA VAL A 187 8.08 0.54 6.53
C VAL A 187 7.27 1.78 6.90
N LEU A 188 6.50 1.76 7.99
CA LEU A 188 5.80 2.94 8.51
C LEU A 188 6.78 4.08 8.86
N VAL A 189 7.87 3.75 9.55
CA VAL A 189 8.91 4.74 9.90
C VAL A 189 9.52 5.32 8.63
N LEU A 190 9.91 4.46 7.68
CA LEU A 190 10.44 4.91 6.38
C LEU A 190 9.41 5.76 5.62
N TRP A 191 8.14 5.36 5.59
CA TRP A 191 7.04 6.08 4.93
C TRP A 191 6.84 7.48 5.52
N ALA A 192 6.88 7.60 6.85
CA ALA A 192 6.70 8.87 7.55
C ALA A 192 7.76 9.91 7.15
N PHE A 193 9.01 9.47 6.96
CA PHE A 193 10.13 10.35 6.61
C PHE A 193 10.33 10.57 5.10
N THR A 194 9.97 9.61 4.26
CA THR A 194 10.32 9.65 2.82
C THR A 194 9.22 10.18 1.92
N VAL A 195 7.94 9.98 2.28
CA VAL A 195 6.81 10.27 1.38
C VAL A 195 6.19 11.63 1.69
N TYR A 196 5.80 12.35 0.63
CA TYR A 196 5.05 13.60 0.71
C TYR A 196 3.77 13.46 -0.11
N ASP A 197 2.68 14.14 0.29
CA ASP A 197 1.39 14.02 -0.41
C ASP A 197 1.41 14.73 -1.76
N ARG A 198 2.07 15.88 -1.82
CA ARG A 198 2.06 16.76 -2.98
C ARG A 198 3.48 17.21 -3.33
N PRO A 199 3.79 17.40 -4.62
CA PRO A 199 5.05 18.01 -5.05
C PRO A 199 5.32 19.37 -4.41
N GLN A 200 4.25 20.12 -4.09
CA GLN A 200 4.30 21.45 -3.48
C GLN A 200 4.88 21.43 -2.06
N GLU A 201 4.72 20.31 -1.34
CA GLU A 201 5.21 20.10 0.03
C GLU A 201 6.64 19.56 0.06
N ALA A 202 7.16 19.11 -1.08
CA ALA A 202 8.50 18.55 -1.20
C ALA A 202 9.54 19.67 -1.11
N ARG A 203 10.35 19.65 -0.04
CA ARG A 203 11.46 20.61 0.17
C ARG A 203 12.58 20.49 -0.86
N TRP A 204 12.60 19.40 -1.63
CA TRP A 204 13.65 19.08 -2.59
C TRP A 204 13.29 19.42 -4.05
N ILE A 205 12.08 19.94 -4.29
CA ILE A 205 11.60 20.35 -5.62
C ILE A 205 11.77 21.86 -5.77
N SER A 206 12.30 22.30 -6.91
CA SER A 206 12.50 23.71 -7.24
C SER A 206 11.17 24.45 -7.39
N GLU A 207 11.12 25.74 -7.04
CA GLU A 207 9.91 26.58 -7.17
C GLU A 207 9.36 26.65 -8.62
N ALA A 208 10.23 26.49 -9.63
CA ALA A 208 9.83 26.39 -11.03
C ALA A 208 9.03 25.11 -11.34
N GLU A 209 9.36 24.00 -10.68
CA GLU A 209 8.74 22.68 -10.88
C GLU A 209 7.39 22.57 -10.16
N LYS A 210 7.26 23.22 -8.99
CA LYS A 210 5.98 23.34 -8.26
C LYS A 210 4.90 24.01 -9.12
N LYS A 211 5.28 24.98 -9.96
CA LYS A 211 4.38 25.65 -10.90
C LYS A 211 3.92 24.75 -12.05
N LEU A 212 4.78 23.87 -12.58
CA LEU A 212 4.43 22.91 -13.63
C LEU A 212 3.46 21.83 -13.13
N SER A 213 3.67 21.28 -11.93
CA SER A 213 2.73 20.31 -11.32
C SER A 213 1.41 20.95 -10.89
N GLY A 214 1.39 22.25 -10.58
CA GLY A 214 0.19 23.03 -10.28
C GLY A 214 -0.65 23.42 -11.50
N GLN A 215 -0.10 23.33 -12.71
CA GLN A 215 -0.78 23.66 -13.98
C GLN A 215 -1.44 22.45 -14.64
N ASN A 216 -1.94 21.48 -13.87
CA ASN A 216 -2.81 20.46 -14.45
C ASN A 216 -4.18 21.12 -14.74
N PRO A 217 -4.57 21.40 -16.01
CA PRO A 217 -5.74 22.23 -16.32
C PRO A 217 -7.08 21.58 -15.94
N GLY A 218 -7.07 20.32 -15.52
CA GLY A 218 -8.26 19.53 -15.17
C GLY A 218 -8.83 19.75 -13.76
N ARG A 219 -8.18 20.56 -12.91
CA ARG A 219 -8.75 20.97 -11.61
C ARG A 219 -8.96 22.48 -11.56
N ARG A 220 -9.76 23.00 -12.50
CA ARG A 220 -10.63 24.12 -12.11
C ARG A 220 -11.51 23.61 -10.99
N THR A 221 -11.35 24.22 -9.84
CA THR A 221 -12.34 24.27 -8.77
C THR A 221 -13.73 24.11 -9.36
N ALA A 222 -14.45 23.04 -8.99
CA ALA A 222 -15.91 23.03 -9.03
C ALA A 222 -16.41 24.05 -8.01
N GLY A 223 -16.13 25.32 -8.28
CA GLY A 223 -16.70 26.46 -7.61
C GLY A 223 -17.94 26.82 -8.40
N HIS A 224 -19.09 26.68 -7.76
CA HIS A 224 -20.31 27.41 -8.07
C HIS A 224 -20.82 27.26 -9.52
N CYS A 225 -21.65 26.25 -9.76
CA CYS A 225 -22.89 26.50 -10.49
C CYS A 225 -24.02 26.47 -9.47
N ARG A 226 -24.56 27.66 -9.16
CA ARG A 226 -25.92 27.82 -8.65
C ARG A 226 -26.91 27.55 -9.78
#